data_AF-A0AAQ2NHL2-F1
#
_entry.id   AF-A0AAQ2NHL2-F1
#
_cell.length_a   1.000
_cell.length_b   1.000
_cell.length_c   1.000
_cell.angle_alpha   90.00
_cell.angle_beta   90.00
_cell.angle_gamma   90.00
#
_symmetry.space_group_name_H-M   'P 1'
#
loop_
_entity.id
_entity.type
_entity.pdbx_description
1 polymer ?
#
loop_
_entity_poly.entity_id
_entity_poly.type
_entity_poly.pdbx_seq_one_letter_code
_entity_poly.pdbx_strand_id
1 'polypeptide(L)'
;MPERYYPSDGSALYLRGYYPPAPLTADGRLTYRLTGEEDLMLTGEQNGSLSAPFGESDSQSLLYRHLLTQLIFTLTVEAEDTGALRVRSLHLNGLTDEVTLSLAEESLLPGERTVSVPVYEAGEEAEGLPFDGNKLTLPGYVLVQPSATLTIDLVLSVDDDRTHDREYRALPVRFEGGEGEGGTAYTVRVELPDPVIPDPVEIVAVATVGRWQEGDSGSGELVDNRSAETEQ
;
A
#
# COMPACT_ATOMS: atom_id res chain seq x y z
N MET A 1 -6.29 12.93 30.01
CA MET A 1 -7.08 12.85 28.75
C MET A 1 -8.37 13.62 28.95
N PRO A 2 -8.93 14.30 27.94
CA PRO A 2 -10.24 14.94 28.08
C PRO A 2 -11.32 13.87 28.25
N GLU A 3 -12.16 14.01 29.25
CA GLU A 3 -13.36 13.18 29.42
C GLU A 3 -14.41 13.60 28.40
N ARG A 4 -15.04 12.63 27.75
CA ARG A 4 -16.16 12.86 26.83
C ARG A 4 -17.38 12.10 27.34
N TYR A 5 -18.51 12.79 27.38
CA TYR A 5 -19.78 12.30 27.91
C TYR A 5 -20.78 12.09 26.78
N TYR A 6 -21.71 11.14 26.95
CA TYR A 6 -22.85 11.02 26.04
C TYR A 6 -23.74 12.27 26.13
N PRO A 7 -24.38 12.67 25.01
CA PRO A 7 -25.38 13.72 25.01
C PRO A 7 -26.52 13.42 26.01
N SER A 8 -26.94 14.44 26.76
CA SER A 8 -28.00 14.30 27.77
C SER A 8 -29.40 14.06 27.16
N ASP A 9 -29.58 14.40 25.89
CA ASP A 9 -30.80 14.13 25.13
C ASP A 9 -30.89 12.67 24.63
N GLY A 10 -29.87 11.85 24.91
CA GLY A 10 -29.80 10.46 24.51
C GLY A 10 -29.46 10.25 23.03
N SER A 11 -29.11 11.31 22.29
CA SER A 11 -28.67 11.19 20.91
C SER A 11 -27.40 10.34 20.78
N ALA A 12 -27.25 9.69 19.62
CA ALA A 12 -26.11 8.84 19.34
C ALA A 12 -24.85 9.67 19.05
N LEU A 13 -23.73 9.21 19.59
CA LEU A 13 -22.39 9.59 19.17
C LEU A 13 -21.88 8.59 18.15
N TYR A 14 -21.09 9.08 17.20
CA TYR A 14 -20.43 8.27 16.18
C TYR A 14 -18.92 8.40 16.34
N LEU A 15 -18.22 7.28 16.25
CA LEU A 15 -16.77 7.18 16.38
C LEU A 15 -16.19 6.47 15.17
N ARG A 16 -15.08 7.03 14.69
CA ARG A 16 -14.24 6.40 13.68
C ARG A 16 -12.78 6.70 13.98
N GLY A 17 -11.93 5.68 13.84
CA GLY A 17 -10.48 5.80 13.89
C GLY A 17 -9.89 5.94 12.49
N TYR A 18 -8.82 6.71 12.36
CA TYR A 18 -8.02 6.80 11.15
C TYR A 18 -6.53 6.93 11.52
N TYR A 19 -5.67 6.39 10.67
CA TYR A 19 -4.22 6.46 10.84
C TYR A 19 -3.55 6.59 9.45
N PRO A 20 -2.43 7.33 9.33
CA PRO A 20 -1.84 8.21 10.34
C PRO A 20 -2.73 9.42 10.65
N PRO A 21 -2.54 10.08 11.81
CA PRO A 21 -3.30 11.28 12.14
C PRO A 21 -3.02 12.40 11.14
N ALA A 22 -4.08 12.99 10.60
CA ALA A 22 -4.03 14.19 9.77
C ALA A 22 -5.08 15.22 10.24
N PRO A 23 -4.91 16.50 9.87
CA PRO A 23 -5.92 17.52 10.14
C PRO A 23 -7.25 17.16 9.48
N LEU A 24 -8.32 17.14 10.29
CA LEU A 24 -9.67 16.89 9.82
C LEU A 24 -10.33 18.21 9.39
N THR A 25 -10.82 18.27 8.16
CA THR A 25 -11.59 19.43 7.67
C THR A 25 -13.02 19.43 8.22
N ALA A 26 -13.69 20.58 8.16
CA ALA A 26 -15.09 20.70 8.62
C ALA A 26 -16.07 19.79 7.87
N ASP A 27 -15.76 19.40 6.63
CA ASP A 27 -16.53 18.47 5.80
C ASP A 27 -16.12 17.00 5.97
N GLY A 28 -15.27 16.68 6.95
CA GLY A 28 -14.94 15.30 7.29
C GLY A 28 -13.94 14.64 6.33
N ARG A 29 -13.00 15.42 5.79
CA ARG A 29 -11.96 14.96 4.87
C ARG A 29 -10.56 15.13 5.47
N LEU A 30 -9.65 14.28 5.01
CA LEU A 30 -8.23 14.32 5.36
C LEU A 30 -7.39 14.21 4.10
N THR A 31 -6.28 14.93 4.06
CA THR A 31 -5.36 14.91 2.91
C THR A 31 -4.02 14.33 3.34
N TYR A 32 -3.49 13.40 2.54
CA TYR A 32 -2.23 12.71 2.77
C TYR A 32 -1.34 12.83 1.55
N ARG A 33 -0.04 12.99 1.78
CA ARG A 33 0.98 12.82 0.73
C ARG A 33 1.38 11.36 0.66
N LEU A 34 1.54 10.83 -0.55
CA LEU A 34 2.01 9.48 -0.76
C LEU A 34 3.42 9.49 -1.36
N THR A 35 4.27 8.65 -0.79
CA THR A 35 5.64 8.35 -1.21
C THR A 35 5.82 6.88 -1.56
N GLY A 36 4.79 6.05 -1.28
CA GLY A 36 4.83 4.61 -1.47
C GLY A 36 5.02 3.83 -0.16
N GLU A 37 5.22 4.53 0.96
CA GLU A 37 5.49 3.92 2.27
C GLU A 37 4.32 4.10 3.26
N GLU A 38 3.44 5.08 3.03
CA GLU A 38 2.36 5.40 3.96
C GLU A 38 1.30 4.30 3.97
N ASP A 39 0.93 3.86 5.16
CA ASP A 39 -0.16 2.90 5.35
C ASP A 39 -1.39 3.61 5.93
N LEU A 40 -2.31 3.98 5.02
CA LEU A 40 -3.55 4.64 5.39
C LEU A 40 -4.56 3.60 5.85
N MET A 41 -5.06 3.76 7.08
CA MET A 41 -6.02 2.86 7.70
C MET A 41 -7.24 3.60 8.21
N LEU A 42 -8.38 2.93 8.16
CA LEU A 42 -9.68 3.44 8.60
C LEU A 42 -10.42 2.36 9.37
N THR A 43 -11.20 2.75 10.38
CA THR A 43 -12.15 1.82 11.02
C THR A 43 -13.54 1.97 10.42
N GLY A 44 -14.38 0.96 10.60
CA GLY A 44 -15.83 1.17 10.46
C GLY A 44 -16.32 2.25 11.43
N GLU A 45 -17.43 2.92 11.07
CA GLU A 45 -18.11 3.81 12.00
C GLU A 45 -18.82 2.99 13.09
N GLN A 46 -18.57 3.35 14.34
CA GLN A 46 -19.25 2.81 15.50
C GLN A 46 -20.19 3.86 16.08
N ASN A 47 -21.29 3.43 16.68
CA ASN A 47 -22.19 4.34 17.39
C ASN A 47 -22.52 3.85 18.80
N GLY A 48 -22.85 4.80 19.66
CA GLY A 48 -23.19 4.58 21.05
C GLY A 48 -24.02 5.74 21.59
N SER A 49 -24.87 5.47 22.57
CA SER A 49 -25.71 6.47 23.23
C SER A 49 -25.73 6.24 24.73
N LEU A 50 -26.32 7.18 25.49
CA LEU A 50 -26.49 7.00 26.94
C LEU A 50 -27.26 5.71 27.30
N SER A 51 -28.24 5.31 26.47
CA SER A 51 -29.06 4.11 26.67
C SER A 51 -28.42 2.82 26.17
N ALA A 52 -27.44 2.94 25.27
CA ALA A 52 -26.72 1.83 24.66
C ALA A 52 -25.27 2.29 24.41
N PRO A 53 -24.43 2.35 25.45
CA PRO A 53 -23.09 2.92 25.33
C PRO A 53 -22.17 2.02 24.49
N PHE A 54 -21.05 2.60 24.06
CA PHE A 54 -19.90 1.84 23.62
C PHE A 54 -19.50 0.86 24.73
N GLY A 55 -19.32 -0.41 24.38
CA GLY A 55 -18.85 -1.45 25.27
C GLY A 55 -17.96 -2.45 24.53
N GLU A 56 -17.43 -3.41 25.28
CA GLU A 56 -16.45 -4.43 24.83
C GLU A 56 -17.06 -5.51 23.90
N SER A 57 -18.20 -5.25 23.26
CA SER A 57 -18.73 -6.19 22.28
C SER A 57 -17.87 -6.17 21.02
N ASP A 58 -17.62 -7.34 20.42
CA ASP A 58 -16.88 -7.45 19.14
C ASP A 58 -17.50 -6.56 18.05
N SER A 59 -18.82 -6.36 18.09
CA SER A 59 -19.57 -5.48 17.19
C SER A 59 -19.25 -3.98 17.34
N GLN A 60 -18.68 -3.56 18.47
CA GLN A 60 -18.31 -2.17 18.77
C GLN A 60 -16.79 -1.94 18.73
N SER A 61 -16.02 -2.95 18.30
CA SER A 61 -14.57 -2.83 18.12
C SER A 61 -14.20 -1.88 16.97
N LEU A 62 -13.11 -1.13 17.17
CA LEU A 62 -12.52 -0.25 16.17
C LEU A 62 -11.42 -1.02 15.43
N LEU A 63 -11.83 -1.90 14.51
CA LEU A 63 -10.90 -2.65 13.67
C LEU A 63 -10.43 -1.79 12.49
N TYR A 64 -9.12 -1.58 12.40
CA TYR A 64 -8.51 -0.85 11.30
C TYR A 64 -8.38 -1.75 10.06
N ARG A 65 -8.83 -1.25 8.92
CA ARG A 65 -8.56 -1.83 7.60
C ARG A 65 -7.65 -0.91 6.80
N HIS A 66 -6.75 -1.51 6.04
CA HIS A 66 -5.89 -0.79 5.11
C HIS A 66 -6.69 -0.27 3.91
N LEU A 67 -6.37 0.94 3.46
CA LEU A 67 -7.05 1.62 2.36
C LEU A 67 -6.27 1.54 1.04
N LEU A 68 -4.96 1.34 1.10
CA LEU A 68 -4.07 1.29 -0.06
C LEU A 68 -3.87 -0.16 -0.54
N THR A 69 -3.40 -0.30 -1.77
CA THR A 69 -3.00 -1.58 -2.36
C THR A 69 -1.52 -1.81 -2.10
N GLN A 70 -1.14 -2.97 -1.56
CA GLN A 70 0.27 -3.32 -1.34
C GLN A 70 0.83 -4.10 -2.53
N LEU A 71 1.99 -3.69 -3.04
CA LEU A 71 2.67 -4.34 -4.18
C LEU A 71 4.04 -4.86 -3.77
N ILE A 72 4.26 -6.15 -3.99
CA ILE A 72 5.55 -6.83 -3.83
C ILE A 72 6.04 -7.25 -5.21
N PHE A 73 7.32 -7.07 -5.50
CA PHE A 73 7.85 -7.26 -6.85
C PHE A 73 8.72 -8.52 -6.95
N THR A 74 8.46 -9.32 -7.97
CA THR A 74 9.26 -10.48 -8.33
C THR A 74 9.56 -10.45 -9.82
N LEU A 75 10.82 -10.63 -10.16
CA LEU A 75 11.30 -10.73 -11.53
C LEU A 75 11.72 -12.17 -11.81
N THR A 76 11.41 -12.65 -13.00
CA THR A 76 11.98 -13.89 -13.55
C THR A 76 12.61 -13.59 -14.90
N VAL A 77 13.67 -14.32 -15.26
CA VAL A 77 14.37 -14.14 -16.53
C VAL A 77 14.46 -15.46 -17.29
N GLU A 78 14.26 -15.43 -18.60
CA GLU A 78 14.36 -16.59 -19.50
C GLU A 78 15.78 -16.86 -20.01
N ALA A 79 16.81 -16.66 -19.17
CA ALA A 79 18.21 -16.90 -19.52
C ALA A 79 18.71 -18.24 -18.93
N GLU A 80 19.57 -18.95 -19.68
CA GLU A 80 20.21 -20.18 -19.18
C GLU A 80 21.27 -19.90 -18.09
N ASP A 81 21.99 -18.79 -18.20
CA ASP A 81 22.97 -18.33 -17.21
C ASP A 81 22.61 -16.93 -16.72
N THR A 82 22.36 -16.82 -15.42
CA THR A 82 21.98 -15.57 -14.75
C THR A 82 23.07 -15.02 -13.84
N GLY A 83 24.24 -15.68 -13.79
CA GLY A 83 25.31 -15.34 -12.83
C GLY A 83 25.85 -13.92 -12.96
N ALA A 84 25.82 -13.35 -14.17
CA ALA A 84 26.21 -11.97 -14.45
C ALA A 84 25.07 -10.96 -14.31
N LEU A 85 23.81 -11.41 -14.25
CA LEU A 85 22.66 -10.51 -14.27
C LEU A 85 22.45 -9.84 -12.91
N ARG A 86 22.17 -8.53 -12.93
CA ARG A 86 21.81 -7.75 -11.74
C ARG A 86 20.68 -6.79 -12.05
N VAL A 87 19.72 -6.65 -11.14
CA VAL A 87 18.78 -5.52 -11.19
C VAL A 87 19.46 -4.32 -10.53
N ARG A 88 19.64 -3.22 -11.27
CA ARG A 88 20.19 -1.96 -10.73
C ARG A 88 19.12 -1.04 -10.20
N SER A 89 17.98 -0.96 -10.87
CA SER A 89 16.85 -0.19 -10.36
C SER A 89 15.53 -0.71 -10.90
N LEU A 90 14.49 -0.55 -10.09
CA LEU A 90 13.10 -0.71 -10.48
C LEU A 90 12.32 0.45 -9.88
N HIS A 91 11.67 1.23 -10.75
CA HIS A 91 10.79 2.33 -10.36
C HIS A 91 9.37 2.00 -10.75
N LEU A 92 8.44 2.35 -9.85
CA LEU A 92 7.01 2.28 -10.11
C LEU A 92 6.49 3.68 -10.40
N ASN A 93 5.87 3.84 -11.57
CA ASN A 93 5.22 5.06 -11.99
C ASN A 93 3.70 4.95 -11.82
N GLY A 94 3.04 6.08 -11.57
CA GLY A 94 1.57 6.17 -11.52
C GLY A 94 0.98 6.27 -10.11
N LEU A 95 1.83 6.28 -9.07
CA LEU A 95 1.41 6.66 -7.73
C LEU A 95 0.96 8.13 -7.74
N THR A 96 -0.19 8.46 -7.17
CA THR A 96 -0.55 9.88 -6.97
C THR A 96 0.26 10.46 -5.82
N ASP A 97 0.73 11.70 -5.91
CA ASP A 97 1.49 12.32 -4.83
C ASP A 97 0.63 12.69 -3.61
N GLU A 98 -0.68 12.75 -3.79
CA GLU A 98 -1.63 13.16 -2.78
C GLU A 98 -2.96 12.41 -2.92
N VAL A 99 -3.55 12.01 -1.80
CA VAL A 99 -4.91 11.47 -1.73
C VAL A 99 -5.73 12.23 -0.70
N THR A 100 -7.02 12.36 -0.98
CA THR A 100 -8.01 12.83 0.00
C THR A 100 -8.88 11.67 0.46
N LEU A 101 -8.86 11.38 1.75
CA LEU A 101 -9.75 10.43 2.40
C LEU A 101 -11.07 11.12 2.77
N SER A 102 -12.17 10.62 2.21
CA SER A 102 -13.53 10.97 2.61
C SER A 102 -13.97 10.04 3.73
N LEU A 103 -14.16 10.55 4.95
CA LEU A 103 -14.68 9.69 6.03
C LEU A 103 -16.11 9.24 5.70
N ALA A 104 -16.96 10.11 5.17
CA ALA A 104 -18.35 9.77 4.87
C ALA A 104 -18.49 8.65 3.83
N GLU A 105 -17.66 8.67 2.79
CA GLU A 105 -17.69 7.67 1.70
C GLU A 105 -16.74 6.49 1.95
N GLU A 106 -15.90 6.59 2.99
CA GLU A 106 -14.86 5.62 3.34
C GLU A 106 -13.90 5.28 2.18
N SER A 107 -13.64 6.25 1.30
CA SER A 107 -12.89 6.07 0.07
C SER A 107 -11.78 7.12 -0.10
N LEU A 108 -10.76 6.73 -0.85
CA LEU A 108 -9.67 7.61 -1.28
C LEU A 108 -10.00 8.25 -2.62
N LEU A 109 -9.81 9.55 -2.71
CA LEU A 109 -9.86 10.33 -3.94
C LEU A 109 -8.43 10.71 -4.34
N PRO A 110 -7.92 10.21 -5.48
CA PRO A 110 -6.56 10.53 -5.93
C PRO A 110 -6.46 11.98 -6.40
N GLY A 111 -5.31 12.60 -6.16
CA GLY A 111 -4.92 13.86 -6.76
C GLY A 111 -4.64 13.72 -8.26
N GLU A 112 -4.51 14.86 -8.94
CA GLU A 112 -4.30 14.88 -10.39
C GLU A 112 -2.85 14.52 -10.80
N ARG A 113 -1.89 14.74 -9.90
CA ARG A 113 -0.48 14.55 -10.19
C ARG A 113 -0.04 13.15 -9.80
N THR A 114 0.72 12.52 -10.70
CA THR A 114 1.40 11.25 -10.43
C THR A 114 2.91 11.44 -10.30
N VAL A 115 3.53 10.52 -9.57
CA VAL A 115 4.96 10.46 -9.31
C VAL A 115 5.53 9.07 -9.63
N SER A 116 6.85 9.03 -9.76
CA SER A 116 7.66 7.82 -9.81
C SER A 116 8.26 7.59 -8.44
N VAL A 117 8.22 6.35 -7.96
CA VAL A 117 8.79 5.95 -6.67
C VAL A 117 9.73 4.76 -6.85
N PRO A 118 10.89 4.72 -6.15
CA PRO A 118 11.79 3.60 -6.24
C PRO A 118 11.20 2.40 -5.50
N VAL A 119 11.11 1.26 -6.17
CA VAL A 119 10.94 -0.05 -5.51
C VAL A 119 12.30 -0.56 -5.05
N TYR A 120 13.31 -0.37 -5.90
CA TYR A 120 14.70 -0.65 -5.60
C TYR A 120 15.60 0.28 -6.41
N GLU A 121 16.66 0.78 -5.81
CA GLU A 121 17.70 1.54 -6.49
C GLU A 121 19.07 1.20 -5.88
N ALA A 122 19.96 0.68 -6.71
CA ALA A 122 21.34 0.42 -6.34
C ALA A 122 22.09 1.76 -6.22
N GLY A 123 22.96 1.86 -5.21
CA GLY A 123 23.87 3.00 -5.11
C GLY A 123 24.76 3.15 -6.36
N GLU A 124 25.33 4.34 -6.56
CA GLU A 124 26.13 4.66 -7.76
C GLU A 124 27.27 3.67 -8.03
N GLU A 125 27.86 3.09 -6.98
CA GLU A 125 28.97 2.13 -7.07
C GLU A 125 28.52 0.67 -6.85
N ALA A 126 27.24 0.42 -6.56
CA ALA A 126 26.75 -0.92 -6.31
C ALA A 126 26.48 -1.68 -7.62
N GLU A 127 26.73 -2.99 -7.61
CA GLU A 127 26.47 -3.88 -8.75
C GLU A 127 24.96 -4.08 -9.00
N GLY A 128 24.14 -4.01 -7.96
CA GLY A 128 22.71 -4.32 -8.01
C GLY A 128 22.38 -5.65 -7.33
N LEU A 129 21.11 -6.05 -7.39
CA LEU A 129 20.65 -7.32 -6.79
C LEU A 129 20.80 -8.49 -7.78
N PRO A 130 21.46 -9.60 -7.39
CA PRO A 130 21.58 -10.78 -8.23
C PRO A 130 20.30 -11.61 -8.23
N PHE A 131 20.12 -12.40 -9.29
CA PHE A 131 19.10 -13.45 -9.33
C PHE A 131 19.56 -14.69 -8.55
N ASP A 132 18.61 -15.36 -7.89
CA ASP A 132 18.78 -16.71 -7.35
C ASP A 132 18.20 -17.70 -8.37
N GLY A 133 19.07 -18.38 -9.11
CA GLY A 133 18.68 -19.07 -10.34
C GLY A 133 18.07 -18.06 -11.32
N ASN A 134 16.84 -18.30 -11.76
CA ASN A 134 16.16 -17.41 -12.71
C ASN A 134 15.20 -16.41 -12.06
N LYS A 135 15.21 -16.28 -10.72
CA LYS A 135 14.22 -15.48 -9.98
C LYS A 135 14.90 -14.49 -9.04
N LEU A 136 14.32 -13.29 -8.95
CA LEU A 136 14.66 -12.30 -7.95
C LEU A 136 13.37 -11.74 -7.33
N THR A 137 13.26 -11.76 -6.01
CA THR A 137 12.24 -11.00 -5.29
C THR A 137 12.89 -9.75 -4.71
N LEU A 138 12.36 -8.57 -5.06
CA LEU A 138 12.88 -7.32 -4.54
C LEU A 138 12.51 -7.15 -3.06
N PRO A 139 13.37 -6.50 -2.26
CA PRO A 139 13.07 -6.25 -0.86
C PRO A 139 11.92 -5.25 -0.71
N GLY A 140 11.12 -5.43 0.34
CA GLY A 140 10.06 -4.49 0.72
C GLY A 140 8.80 -4.58 -0.14
N TYR A 141 8.03 -3.50 -0.10
CA TYR A 141 6.77 -3.33 -0.83
C TYR A 141 6.54 -1.85 -1.13
N VAL A 142 5.60 -1.55 -2.03
CA VAL A 142 5.09 -0.19 -2.27
C VAL A 142 3.58 -0.18 -2.04
N LEU A 143 3.08 0.84 -1.34
CA LEU A 143 1.66 1.10 -1.13
C LEU A 143 1.17 2.15 -2.13
N VAL A 144 0.13 1.80 -2.89
CA VAL A 144 -0.44 2.67 -3.94
C VAL A 144 -1.93 2.88 -3.75
N GLN A 145 -2.47 3.98 -4.30
CA GLN A 145 -3.91 4.18 -4.31
C GLN A 145 -4.62 3.06 -5.08
N PRO A 146 -5.83 2.64 -4.67
CA PRO A 146 -6.65 1.72 -5.44
C PRO A 146 -6.88 2.21 -6.87
N SER A 147 -7.06 1.29 -7.81
CA SER A 147 -7.32 1.59 -9.23
C SER A 147 -6.25 2.43 -9.94
N ALA A 148 -5.02 2.49 -9.39
CA ALA A 148 -3.91 3.19 -10.04
C ALA A 148 -3.57 2.55 -11.41
N THR A 149 -3.38 3.40 -12.43
CA THR A 149 -2.73 2.97 -13.68
C THR A 149 -1.23 3.01 -13.48
N LEU A 150 -0.58 1.85 -13.51
CA LEU A 150 0.83 1.72 -13.12
C LEU A 150 1.70 1.22 -14.28
N THR A 151 2.94 1.71 -14.30
CA THR A 151 3.99 1.20 -15.18
C THR A 151 5.32 1.06 -14.44
N ILE A 152 6.20 0.19 -14.92
CA ILE A 152 7.53 -0.05 -14.36
C ILE A 152 8.61 0.46 -15.32
N ASP A 153 9.60 1.17 -14.76
CA ASP A 153 10.90 1.38 -15.39
C ASP A 153 11.93 0.49 -14.68
N LEU A 154 12.72 -0.26 -15.44
CA LEU A 154 13.66 -1.26 -14.93
C LEU A 154 15.00 -1.12 -15.65
N VAL A 155 16.09 -1.16 -14.87
CA VAL A 155 17.46 -1.25 -15.38
C VAL A 155 18.06 -2.59 -14.97
N LEU A 156 18.38 -3.41 -15.98
CA LEU A 156 19.01 -4.72 -15.84
C LEU A 156 20.45 -4.65 -16.35
N SER A 157 21.41 -4.90 -15.46
CA SER A 157 22.80 -5.14 -15.84
C SER A 157 22.93 -6.56 -16.38
N VAL A 158 23.57 -6.67 -17.55
CA VAL A 158 23.85 -7.95 -18.23
C VAL A 158 25.30 -8.40 -18.03
N ASP A 159 26.16 -7.45 -17.67
CA ASP A 159 27.54 -7.62 -17.23
C ASP A 159 27.91 -6.46 -16.27
N ASP A 160 29.17 -6.42 -15.83
CA ASP A 160 29.66 -5.39 -14.91
C ASP A 160 29.86 -4.00 -15.57
N ASP A 161 29.64 -3.86 -16.89
CA ASP A 161 29.75 -2.61 -17.63
C ASP A 161 28.37 -1.93 -17.78
N ARG A 162 28.19 -0.82 -17.05
CA ARG A 162 26.93 -0.03 -17.07
C ARG A 162 26.53 0.47 -18.47
N THR A 163 27.47 0.55 -19.42
CA THR A 163 27.14 0.95 -20.80
C THR A 163 26.40 -0.13 -21.59
N HIS A 164 26.38 -1.37 -21.08
CA HIS A 164 25.62 -2.48 -21.66
C HIS A 164 24.29 -2.75 -20.94
N ASP A 165 23.96 -1.96 -19.92
CA ASP A 165 22.71 -2.10 -19.18
C ASP A 165 21.50 -2.07 -20.14
N ARG A 166 20.54 -2.97 -19.90
CA ARG A 166 19.26 -3.00 -20.59
C ARG A 166 18.26 -2.17 -19.81
N GLU A 167 17.67 -1.20 -20.51
CA GLU A 167 16.60 -0.37 -19.97
C GLU A 167 15.26 -0.81 -20.53
N TYR A 168 14.33 -1.10 -19.65
CA TYR A 168 12.93 -1.30 -19.95
C TYR A 168 12.13 -0.14 -19.39
N ARG A 169 11.29 0.48 -20.22
CA ARG A 169 10.55 1.68 -19.85
C ARG A 169 9.05 1.50 -20.05
N ALA A 170 8.28 2.05 -19.13
CA ALA A 170 6.82 2.07 -19.14
C ALA A 170 6.19 0.67 -19.32
N LEU A 171 6.77 -0.36 -18.70
CA LEU A 171 6.21 -1.71 -18.72
C LEU A 171 4.85 -1.70 -17.99
N PRO A 172 3.73 -2.03 -18.65
CA PRO A 172 2.42 -1.93 -18.03
C PRO A 172 2.25 -2.97 -16.93
N VAL A 173 1.66 -2.57 -15.80
CA VAL A 173 1.23 -3.48 -14.73
C VAL A 173 -0.26 -3.77 -14.92
N ARG A 174 -0.62 -5.05 -15.02
CA ARG A 174 -2.02 -5.51 -15.11
C ARG A 174 -2.39 -6.32 -13.87
N PHE A 175 -3.50 -5.98 -13.23
CA PHE A 175 -4.03 -6.75 -12.12
C PHE A 175 -4.87 -7.92 -12.63
N GLU A 176 -4.60 -9.11 -12.14
CA GLU A 176 -5.48 -10.25 -12.35
C GLU A 176 -6.80 -10.02 -11.63
N GLY A 177 -7.91 -10.17 -12.35
CA GLY A 177 -9.25 -9.99 -11.78
C GLY A 177 -9.81 -8.57 -11.89
N GLY A 178 -9.04 -7.58 -12.39
CA GLY A 178 -9.56 -6.24 -12.65
C GLY A 178 -8.55 -5.14 -12.32
N GLU A 179 -8.89 -4.32 -11.33
CA GLU A 179 -8.09 -3.19 -10.85
C GLU A 179 -7.48 -3.51 -9.47
N GLY A 180 -6.46 -2.77 -9.06
CA GLY A 180 -5.88 -2.90 -7.72
C GLY A 180 -6.86 -2.48 -6.63
N GLU A 181 -7.10 -3.36 -5.67
CA GLU A 181 -8.04 -3.14 -4.57
C GLU A 181 -7.32 -2.70 -3.28
N GLY A 182 -7.88 -1.67 -2.62
CA GLY A 182 -7.44 -1.25 -1.30
C GLY A 182 -7.59 -2.37 -0.27
N GLY A 183 -6.61 -2.49 0.64
CA GLY A 183 -6.59 -3.57 1.62
C GLY A 183 -6.19 -4.94 1.05
N THR A 184 -5.75 -5.00 -0.21
CA THR A 184 -5.25 -6.22 -0.84
C THR A 184 -3.77 -6.11 -1.17
N ALA A 185 -3.05 -7.20 -0.93
CA ALA A 185 -1.65 -7.34 -1.31
C ALA A 185 -1.54 -8.10 -2.64
N TYR A 186 -0.66 -7.65 -3.53
CA TYR A 186 -0.39 -8.27 -4.81
C TYR A 186 1.10 -8.56 -4.96
N THR A 187 1.41 -9.72 -5.56
CA THR A 187 2.73 -9.97 -6.13
C THR A 187 2.71 -9.57 -7.59
N VAL A 188 3.46 -8.52 -7.93
CA VAL A 188 3.75 -8.09 -9.30
C VAL A 188 4.87 -8.96 -9.85
N ARG A 189 4.55 -9.78 -10.85
CA ARG A 189 5.52 -10.61 -11.58
C ARG A 189 5.93 -9.93 -12.87
N VAL A 190 7.23 -9.77 -13.07
CA VAL A 190 7.83 -9.27 -14.32
C VAL A 190 8.61 -10.41 -14.96
N GLU A 191 8.15 -10.87 -16.11
CA GLU A 191 8.82 -11.93 -16.87
C GLU A 191 9.70 -11.28 -17.95
N LEU A 192 11.01 -11.36 -17.76
CA LEU A 192 12.00 -10.79 -18.65
C LEU A 192 12.44 -11.85 -19.67
N PRO A 193 12.51 -11.51 -20.97
CA PRO A 193 13.09 -12.39 -21.97
C PRO A 193 14.60 -12.54 -21.72
N ASP A 194 15.23 -13.48 -22.40
CA ASP A 194 16.69 -13.57 -22.45
C ASP A 194 17.26 -12.21 -22.94
N PRO A 195 18.11 -11.53 -22.15
CA PRO A 195 18.63 -10.20 -22.47
C PRO A 195 19.58 -10.17 -23.67
N VAL A 196 20.02 -11.34 -24.16
CA VAL A 196 20.84 -11.50 -25.37
C VAL A 196 19.99 -11.46 -26.64
N ILE A 197 18.67 -11.69 -26.55
CA ILE A 197 17.78 -11.61 -27.70
C ILE A 197 17.68 -10.16 -28.19
N PRO A 198 17.96 -9.88 -29.48
CA PRO A 198 18.02 -8.52 -30.02
C PRO A 198 16.64 -7.91 -30.31
N ASP A 199 15.60 -8.73 -30.46
CA ASP A 199 14.26 -8.28 -30.81
C ASP A 199 13.45 -7.87 -29.57
N PRO A 200 12.65 -6.80 -29.65
CA PRO A 200 11.81 -6.38 -28.53
C PRO A 200 10.66 -7.37 -28.34
N VAL A 201 10.72 -8.13 -27.25
CA VAL A 201 9.58 -8.88 -26.73
C VAL A 201 8.73 -7.89 -25.92
N GLU A 202 7.41 -7.86 -26.16
CA GLU A 202 6.49 -7.10 -25.31
C GLU A 202 6.49 -7.71 -23.92
N ILE A 203 6.90 -6.93 -22.92
CA ILE A 203 6.92 -7.36 -21.52
C ILE A 203 5.72 -6.71 -20.82
N VAL A 204 4.91 -7.53 -20.17
CA VAL A 204 3.80 -7.09 -19.33
C VAL A 204 4.03 -7.61 -17.93
N ALA A 205 3.95 -6.73 -16.94
CA ALA A 205 3.98 -7.12 -15.54
C ALA A 205 2.58 -7.53 -15.09
N VAL A 206 2.45 -8.66 -14.42
CA VAL A 206 1.17 -9.20 -13.96
C VAL A 206 1.13 -9.19 -12.43
N ALA A 207 0.19 -8.43 -11.87
CA ALA A 207 -0.08 -8.36 -10.44
C ALA A 207 -1.13 -9.41 -10.07
N THR A 208 -0.73 -10.40 -9.29
CA THR A 208 -1.61 -11.48 -8.81
C THR A 208 -1.83 -11.36 -7.31
N VAL A 209 -3.03 -11.67 -6.83
CA VAL A 209 -3.36 -11.59 -5.40
C VAL A 209 -2.37 -12.41 -4.57
N GLY A 210 -1.74 -11.76 -3.60
CA GLY A 210 -1.00 -12.38 -2.50
C GLY A 210 -1.81 -12.27 -1.21
N ARG A 211 -1.54 -13.12 -0.20
CA ARG A 211 -2.12 -12.91 1.12
C ARG A 211 -1.47 -11.68 1.75
N TRP A 212 -2.26 -10.65 2.07
CA TRP A 212 -1.87 -9.67 3.09
C TRP A 212 -1.81 -10.46 4.40
N GLN A 213 -0.62 -10.67 4.96
CA GLN A 213 -0.55 -11.14 6.34
C GLN A 213 -1.00 -9.96 7.19
N GLU A 214 -2.21 -10.01 7.74
CA GLU A 214 -2.67 -9.07 8.76
C GLU A 214 -1.55 -8.95 9.81
N GLY A 215 -0.75 -7.90 9.69
CA GLY A 215 0.17 -7.52 10.75
C GLY A 215 -0.69 -7.03 11.89
N ASP A 216 -0.42 -7.53 13.10
CA ASP A 216 -1.14 -7.26 14.36
C ASP A 216 -2.05 -6.04 14.24
N SER A 217 -3.32 -6.30 13.93
CA SER A 217 -4.34 -5.25 13.88
C SER A 217 -4.24 -4.52 15.21
N GLY A 218 -3.89 -3.23 15.18
CA GLY A 218 -3.89 -2.40 16.37
C GLY A 218 -5.30 -2.36 16.93
N SER A 219 -5.62 -3.26 17.86
CA SER A 219 -6.90 -3.28 18.55
C SER A 219 -6.87 -2.22 19.65
N GLY A 220 -7.75 -1.24 19.58
CA GLY A 220 -8.05 -0.36 20.70
C GLY A 220 -9.28 -0.88 21.44
N GLU A 221 -9.13 -1.24 22.72
CA GLU A 221 -10.24 -1.60 23.60
C GLU A 221 -10.80 -0.32 24.24
N LEU A 222 -12.10 -0.07 24.07
CA LEU A 222 -12.78 1.06 24.71
C LEU A 222 -13.24 0.60 26.11
N VAL A 223 -12.50 0.99 27.15
CA VAL A 223 -12.80 0.59 28.54
C VAL A 223 -14.04 1.35 29.06
N ASP A 224 -15.03 0.61 29.56
CA ASP A 224 -16.25 1.16 30.19
C ASP A 224 -15.95 1.76 31.57
N ASN A 225 -15.99 3.09 31.69
CA ASN A 225 -15.72 3.82 32.93
C ASN A 225 -16.94 3.89 33.88
N ARG A 226 -17.69 2.80 34.04
CA ARG A 226 -18.84 2.74 34.96
C ARG A 226 -18.52 2.55 36.44
N SER A 227 -17.25 2.55 36.84
CA SER A 227 -16.86 2.35 38.25
C SER A 227 -16.50 3.66 38.95
N ALA A 228 -17.43 4.62 38.98
CA ALA A 228 -17.27 5.81 39.83
C ALA A 228 -18.62 6.39 40.26
N GLU A 229 -19.53 5.55 40.76
CA GLU A 229 -20.69 6.06 41.52
C GLU A 229 -21.25 4.99 42.45
N THR A 230 -20.52 4.70 43.54
CA THR A 230 -21.14 4.39 44.83
C THR A 230 -20.10 4.52 45.94
N GLU A 231 -20.10 5.64 46.66
CA GLU A 231 -20.03 5.68 48.12
C GLU A 231 -20.35 7.11 48.59
N GLN A 232 -21.05 7.16 49.73
CA GLN A 232 -21.85 8.27 50.27
C GLN A 232 -21.05 9.51 50.70
#